data_AF-A0A3D5WKQ9-F1
#
_entry.id   AF-A0A3D5WKQ9-F1
#
_cell.length_a   1.000
_cell.length_b   1.000
_cell.length_c   1.000
_cell.angle_alpha   90.00
_cell.angle_beta   90.00
_cell.angle_gamma   90.00
#
_symmetry.space_group_name_H-M   'P 1'
#
loop_
_entity.id
_entity.type
_entity.pdbx_description
1 polymer ?
#
loop_
_entity_poly.entity_id
_entity_poly.type
_entity_poly.pdbx_seq_one_letter_code
_entity_poly.pdbx_strand_id
1 'polypeptide(L)' 'MGNNILIVDDAAFMRMMVKDILTKGGYNVVGEAENGVVAVQKYAELKPDLVTLDITMPEMD' A
#
# COMPACT_ATOMS: atom_id res chain seq x y z
N MET A 1 15.08 10.27 6.22
CA MET A 1 15.23 9.23 5.18
C MET A 1 13.85 8.65 4.97
N GLY A 2 13.36 8.73 3.73
CA GLY A 2 11.99 8.38 3.39
C GLY A 2 11.79 6.88 3.41
N ASN A 3 10.97 6.42 4.35
CA ASN A 3 10.63 5.02 4.55
C ASN A 3 9.09 4.83 4.48
N ASN A 4 8.38 5.76 3.83
CA ASN A 4 6.93 5.80 3.81
C ASN A 4 6.38 4.91 2.70
N ILE A 5 5.66 3.85 3.06
CA ILE A 5 5.12 2.86 2.13
C ILE A 5 3.60 2.93 2.08
N LEU A 6 3.04 2.93 0.88
CA LEU A 6 1.62 2.73 0.61
C LEU A 6 1.40 1.30 0.12
N ILE A 7 0.51 0.56 0.77
CA ILE A 7 0.18 -0.83 0.38
C ILE A 7 -1.11 -0.83 -0.42
N VAL A 8 -1.13 -1.44 -1.60
CA VAL A 8 -2.31 -1.57 -2.47
C VAL A 8 -2.56 -3.04 -2.78
N ASP A 9 -3.68 -3.57 -2.29
CA ASP A 9 -4.09 -4.98 -2.44
C ASP A 9 -5.58 -5.08 -2.06
N ASP A 10 -6.42 -5.81 -2.79
CA ASP A 10 -7.86 -5.95 -2.49
C ASP A 10 -8.12 -6.86 -1.29
N ALA A 11 -7.24 -7.83 -1.05
CA ALA A 11 -7.35 -8.75 0.07
C ALA A 11 -6.85 -8.13 1.39
N ALA A 12 -7.78 -7.86 2.31
CA ALA A 12 -7.47 -7.30 3.63
C ALA A 12 -6.44 -8.13 4.43
N PHE A 13 -6.46 -9.45 4.29
CA PHE A 13 -5.48 -10.34 4.92
C PHE A 13 -4.05 -10.11 4.39
N MET A 14 -3.91 -9.94 3.07
CA MET A 14 -2.61 -9.66 2.46
C MET A 14 -2.07 -8.30 2.91
N ARG A 15 -2.91 -7.27 2.95
CA ARG A 15 -2.51 -5.95 3.49
C ARG A 15 -1.98 -6.03 4.91
N MET A 16 -2.66 -6.78 5.78
CA MET A 16 -2.23 -6.98 7.17
C MET A 16 -0.88 -7.71 7.25
N MET A 17 -0.68 -8.75 6.44
CA MET A 17 0.59 -9.50 6.39
C MET A 17 1.74 -8.63 5.89
N VAL A 18 1.55 -7.94 4.76
CA VAL A 18 2.57 -7.06 4.17
C VAL A 18 2.92 -5.93 5.13
N LYS A 19 1.93 -5.33 5.80
CA LYS A 19 2.15 -4.30 6.81
C LYS A 19 2.98 -4.81 7.98
N ASP A 20 2.69 -6.00 8.50
CA ASP A 20 3.46 -6.59 9.61
C ASP A 20 4.92 -6.83 9.20
N ILE A 21 5.16 -7.36 7.98
CA ILE A 21 6.51 -7.56 7.44
C ILE A 21 7.26 -6.22 7.31
N LEU A 22 6.64 -5.20 6.71
CA LEU A 22 7.25 -3.90 6.47
C LEU A 22 7.56 -3.15 7.76
N THR A 23 6.60 -3.14 8.71
CA THR A 23 6.79 -2.50 10.01
C THR A 23 7.87 -3.19 10.84
N LYS A 24 7.93 -4.53 10.82
CA LYS A 24 9.06 -5.29 11.42
C LYS A 24 10.40 -5.00 10.74
N GLY A 25 10.38 -4.70 9.44
CA GLY A 25 11.54 -4.26 8.68
C GLY A 25 11.99 -2.82 8.95
N GLY A 26 11.29 -2.08 9.82
CA GLY A 26 11.60 -0.68 10.14
C GLY A 26 11.05 0.34 9.14
N TYR A 27 10.15 -0.08 8.25
CA TYR A 27 9.46 0.82 7.33
C TYR A 27 8.20 1.41 7.96
N ASN A 28 7.81 2.60 7.50
CA ASN A 28 6.62 3.29 7.95
C ASN A 28 5.49 3.10 6.94
N VAL A 29 4.48 2.29 7.26
CA VAL A 29 3.30 2.14 6.40
C VAL A 29 2.38 3.34 6.62
N VAL A 30 2.38 4.27 5.67
CA VAL A 30 1.61 5.52 5.76
C VAL A 30 0.17 5.37 5.31
N GLY A 31 -0.14 4.32 4.56
CA GLY A 31 -1.49 4.06 4.08
C GLY A 31 -1.66 2.68 3.48
N GLU A 32 -2.93 2.32 3.32
CA GLU A 32 -3.40 1.09 2.70
C GLU A 32 -4.54 1.43 1.74
N ALA A 33 -4.59 0.82 0.57
CA ALA A 33 -5.65 0.97 -0.42
C ALA A 33 -6.16 -0.40 -0.86
N GLU A 34 -7.47 -0.50 -1.06
CA GLU A 34 -8.15 -1.74 -1.44
C GLU A 34 -8.43 -1.85 -2.94
N ASN A 35 -8.20 -0.78 -3.69
CA ASN A 35 -8.35 -0.74 -5.14
C ASN A 35 -7.50 0.41 -5.72
N GLY A 36 -7.46 0.48 -7.06
CA GLY A 36 -6.67 1.48 -7.77
C GLY A 36 -7.11 2.92 -7.56
N VAL A 37 -8.41 3.17 -7.46
CA VAL A 37 -8.95 4.53 -7.26
C VAL A 37 -8.49 5.09 -5.92
N VAL A 38 -8.65 4.30 -4.85
CA VAL A 38 -8.20 4.67 -3.51
C VAL A 38 -6.68 4.80 -3.47
N ALA A 39 -5.95 3.95 -4.20
CA ALA A 39 -4.50 4.02 -4.28
C ALA A 39 -4.00 5.36 -4.86
N VAL A 40 -4.60 5.81 -5.97
CA VAL A 40 -4.24 7.08 -6.61
C VAL A 40 -4.54 8.28 -5.69
N GLN A 41 -5.71 8.27 -5.04
CA GLN A 41 -6.07 9.31 -4.07
C GLN A 41 -5.07 9.37 -2.90
N LYS A 42 -4.78 8.23 -2.28
CA LYS A 42 -3.84 8.14 -1.15
C LYS A 42 -2.41 8.45 -1.56
N TYR A 43 -2.00 8.11 -2.78
CA TYR A 43 -0.69 8.47 -3.29
C TYR A 43 -0.51 9.99 -3.34
N ALA A 44 -1.51 10.72 -3.87
CA ALA A 44 -1.49 12.17 -3.94
C ALA A 44 -1.48 12.84 -2.55
N GLU A 45 -2.21 12.28 -1.59
CA GLU A 45 -2.32 12.80 -0.22
C GLU A 45 -1.06 12.50 0.62
N LEU A 46 -0.61 11.24 0.61
CA LEU A 46 0.42 10.74 1.53
C LEU A 46 1.84 10.88 0.98
N LYS A 47 1.99 11.05 -0.34
CA LYS A 47 3.28 11.14 -1.06
C LYS A 47 4.28 10.09 -0.58
N PRO A 48 3.94 8.79 -0.68
CA PRO A 48 4.81 7.71 -0.23
C PRO A 48 6.09 7.64 -1.08
N ASP A 49 7.16 7.11 -0.49
CA ASP A 49 8.43 6.84 -1.18
C ASP A 49 8.37 5.55 -2.00
N LEU A 50 7.51 4.60 -1.58
CA LEU A 50 7.32 3.30 -2.23
C LEU A 50 5.83 2.91 -2.20
N VAL A 51 5.37 2.28 -3.27
CA VAL A 51 4.02 1.70 -3.36
C VAL A 51 4.14 0.22 -3.68
N THR A 52 3.46 -0.64 -2.92
CA THR A 52 3.24 -2.04 -3.32
C THR A 52 1.90 -2.13 -4.03
N LEU A 53 1.84 -2.85 -5.16
CA LEU A 53 0.63 -3.00 -5.95
C LEU A 53 0.37 -4.47 -6.25
N ASP A 54 -0.82 -4.96 -5.91
CA ASP A 54 -1.26 -6.27 -6.36
C ASP A 54 -1.51 -6.28 -7.87
N ILE A 55 -0.97 -7.29 -8.54
CA ILE A 55 -1.10 -7.51 -9.98
C ILE A 55 -2.40 -8.24 -10.34
N THR A 56 -2.99 -8.95 -9.38
CA THR A 56 -4.22 -9.76 -9.59
C THR A 56 -5.50 -9.03 -9.22
N MET A 57 -5.40 -7.75 -8.83
CA MET A 57 -6.54 -6.94 -8.44
C MET A 57 -7.58 -6.83 -9.58
N PRO A 58 -8.85 -7.24 -9.36
CA PRO A 58 -9.88 -7.31 -10.39
C PRO A 58 -10.50 -5.96 -10.81
N GLU A 59 -9.95 -4.82 -10.38
CA GLU A 59 -10.44 -3.48 -10.71
C GLU A 59 -9.29 -2.53 -11.05
N MET A 60 -8.78 -2.62 -12.28
CA MET A 60 -7.85 -1.65 -12.89
C MET A 60 -7.85 -1.71 -14.44
N ASP A 61 -8.98 -2.03 -15.08
CA ASP A 61 -9.15 -1.68 -16.51
C ASP A 61 -9.47 -0.19 -16.66
#